data_AF-A0A368FSZ0-F1
#
_entry.id   AF-A0A368FSZ0-F1
#
_cell.length_a   1.000
_cell.length_b   1.000
_cell.length_c   1.000
_cell.angle_alpha   90.00
_cell.angle_beta   90.00
_cell.angle_gamma   90.00
#
_symmetry.space_group_name_H-M   'P 1'
#
loop_
_entity.id
_entity.type
_entity.pdbx_description
1 polymer ?
#
loop_
_entity_poly.entity_id
_entity_poly.type
_entity_poly.pdbx_seq_one_letter_code
_entity_poly.pdbx_strand_id
1 'polypeptide(L)' 'MFVYLVCLLVIINAFGPEEVMAQGGCADRLPPNVCQQFKAKGNCENPFFEIPAQNCMKTCGKCT' A
#
# COMPACT_ATOMS: atom_id res chain seq x y z
N MET A 1 0.65 -27.03 -28.11
CA MET A 1 1.25 -26.85 -26.76
C MET A 1 2.07 -25.56 -26.66
N PHE A 2 2.92 -25.25 -27.65
CA PHE A 2 3.73 -24.03 -27.68
C PHE A 2 2.91 -22.72 -27.71
N VAL A 3 1.79 -22.71 -28.46
CA VAL A 3 0.89 -21.55 -28.55
C VAL A 3 0.34 -21.12 -27.19
N TYR A 4 0.03 -22.06 -26.30
CA TYR A 4 -0.45 -21.76 -24.95
C TYR A 4 0.61 -21.08 -24.10
N LEU A 5 1.87 -21.51 -24.21
CA LEU A 5 2.99 -20.89 -23.48
C LEU A 5 3.24 -19.46 -23.96
N VAL A 6 3.15 -19.23 -25.28
CA VAL A 6 3.28 -17.87 -25.85
C VAL A 6 2.12 -16.99 -25.38
N CYS A 7 0.88 -17.48 -25.38
CA CYS A 7 -0.26 -16.72 -24.88
C CYS A 7 -0.11 -16.33 -23.40
N LEU A 8 0.36 -17.24 -22.54
CA LEU A 8 0.58 -16.95 -21.12
C LEU A 8 1.66 -15.88 -20.91
N LEU A 9 2.77 -15.96 -21.66
CA LEU A 9 3.83 -14.95 -21.59
C LEU A 9 3.35 -13.58 -22.07
N VAL A 10 2.52 -13.51 -23.12
CA VAL A 10 1.93 -12.26 -23.60
C VAL A 10 1.02 -11.63 -22.54
N ILE A 11 0.19 -12.43 -21.87
CA ILE A 11 -0.69 -11.95 -20.79
C ILE A 11 0.14 -11.40 -19.62
N ILE A 12 1.17 -12.11 -19.16
CA ILE A 12 2.00 -11.66 -18.04
C ILE A 12 2.75 -10.35 -18.35
N ASN A 13 3.22 -10.17 -19.59
CA ASN A 13 3.89 -8.93 -19.99
C ASN A 13 2.90 -7.77 -20.24
N ALA A 14 1.66 -8.06 -20.64
CA ALA A 14 0.62 -7.05 -20.85
C ALA A 14 0.01 -6.54 -19.53
N PHE A 15 -0.08 -7.42 -18.52
CA PHE A 15 -0.53 -7.12 -17.15
C PHE A 15 0.65 -7.26 -16.19
N GLY A 16 1.78 -6.62 -16.53
CA GLY A 16 3.04 -6.72 -15.80
C GLY A 16 2.85 -6.42 -14.31
N PRO A 17 3.63 -7.06 -13.42
CA PRO A 17 3.44 -6.96 -11.98
C PRO A 17 3.72 -5.56 -11.39
N GLU A 18 4.08 -4.56 -12.21
CA GLU A 18 4.42 -3.22 -11.77
C GLU A 18 3.23 -2.53 -11.06
N GLU A 19 1.99 -2.81 -11.50
CA GLU A 19 0.77 -2.29 -10.88
C GLU A 19 0.36 -3.02 -9.59
N VAL A 20 0.67 -4.32 -9.45
CA VAL A 20 0.46 -5.04 -8.17
C VAL A 20 1.55 -4.75 -7.14
N MET A 21 2.77 -4.40 -7.58
CA MET A 21 3.86 -3.97 -6.71
C MET A 21 3.66 -2.55 -6.17
N ALA A 22 2.86 -1.72 -6.86
CA ALA A 22 2.51 -0.37 -6.40
C ALA A 22 1.63 -0.36 -5.13
N GLN A 23 1.04 -1.51 -4.74
CA GLN A 23 0.30 -1.62 -3.48
C GLN A 23 1.19 -1.62 -2.22
N GLY A 24 2.51 -1.68 -2.39
CA GLY A 24 3.51 -1.62 -1.31
C GLY A 24 4.20 -0.26 -1.12
N GLY A 25 3.73 0.81 -1.78
CA GLY A 25 4.35 2.14 -1.65
C GLY A 25 4.12 2.76 -0.26
N CYS A 26 5.15 3.45 0.27
CA CYS A 26 5.05 4.21 1.51
C CYS A 26 4.14 5.44 1.34
N ALA A 27 2.84 5.24 1.58
CA ALA A 27 1.84 6.28 1.40
C ALA A 27 0.79 6.26 2.51
N ASP A 28 0.23 7.43 2.77
CA ASP A 28 -1.01 7.54 3.53
C ASP A 28 -2.18 7.23 2.59
N ARG A 29 -3.05 6.31 3.01
CA ARG A 29 -4.26 5.90 2.30
C ARG A 29 -5.50 6.68 2.75
N LEU A 30 -5.39 7.40 3.87
CA LEU A 30 -6.41 8.28 4.40
C LEU A 30 -6.12 9.75 4.03
N PRO A 31 -7.15 10.62 4.03
CA PRO A 31 -6.95 12.05 3.81
C PRO A 31 -5.91 12.64 4.78
N PRO A 32 -5.06 13.60 4.33
CA PRO A 32 -3.98 14.15 5.15
C PRO A 32 -4.45 14.71 6.49
N ASN A 33 -5.61 15.36 6.53
CA ASN A 33 -6.19 15.91 7.77
C ASN A 33 -6.54 14.80 8.78
N VAL A 34 -7.01 13.64 8.31
CA VAL A 34 -7.34 12.49 9.16
C VAL A 34 -6.06 11.91 9.75
N CYS A 35 -5.03 11.68 8.94
CA CYS A 35 -3.76 11.16 9.43
C CYS A 35 -3.05 12.12 10.39
N GLN A 36 -3.08 13.42 10.12
CA GLN A 36 -2.51 14.42 11.03
C GLN A 36 -3.24 14.45 12.37
N GLN A 37 -4.58 14.42 12.38
CA GLN A 37 -5.34 14.34 13.64
C GLN A 37 -5.07 13.03 14.38
N PHE A 38 -4.98 11.92 13.66
CA PHE A 38 -4.67 10.62 14.22
C PHE A 38 -3.29 10.61 14.90
N LYS A 39 -2.27 11.20 14.25
CA LYS A 39 -0.96 11.43 14.85
C LYS A 39 -1.00 12.37 16.05
N ALA A 40 -1.70 13.50 15.94
CA ALA A 40 -1.81 14.49 17.01
C ALA A 40 -2.49 13.92 18.28
N LYS A 41 -3.37 12.92 18.12
CA LYS A 41 -4.00 12.19 19.22
C LYS A 41 -3.11 11.11 19.84
N GLY A 42 -1.90 10.89 19.33
CA GLY A 42 -1.00 9.84 19.80
C GLY A 42 -1.41 8.42 19.39
N ASN A 43 -2.24 8.28 18.34
CA ASN A 43 -2.77 6.97 17.96
C ASN A 43 -1.81 6.13 17.11
N CYS A 44 -0.70 6.69 16.63
CA CYS A 44 0.29 5.95 15.82
C CYS A 44 1.01 4.83 16.61
N GLU A 45 1.07 4.94 17.94
CA GLU A 45 1.71 3.96 18.84
C GLU A 45 0.68 3.23 19.71
N ASN A 46 -0.60 3.56 19.58
CA ASN A 46 -1.65 2.96 20.39
C ASN A 46 -2.06 1.59 19.80
N PRO A 47 -1.95 0.48 20.56
CA PRO A 47 -2.25 -0.86 20.08
C PRO A 47 -3.71 -1.04 19.65
N PHE A 48 -4.63 -0.23 20.19
CA PHE A 48 -6.02 -0.27 19.76
C PHE A 48 -6.23 0.23 18.32
N PHE A 49 -5.27 0.98 17.79
CA PHE A 49 -5.37 1.63 16.49
C PHE A 49 -4.34 1.13 15.46
N GLU A 50 -3.80 -0.09 15.63
CA GLU A 50 -2.81 -0.66 14.70
C GLU A 50 -3.32 -0.72 13.25
N ILE A 51 -4.55 -1.19 13.04
CA ILE A 51 -5.16 -1.26 11.69
C ILE A 51 -5.32 0.14 11.07
N PRO A 52 -5.92 1.13 11.76
CA PRO A 52 -5.95 2.49 11.22
C PRO A 52 -4.57 3.11 11.03
N ALA A 53 -3.57 2.79 11.86
CA ALA A 53 -2.20 3.27 11.69
C ALA A 53 -1.56 2.77 10.39
N GLN A 54 -1.93 1.58 9.90
CA GLN A 54 -1.50 1.08 8.59
C GLN A 54 -2.06 1.87 7.40
N ASN A 55 -3.06 2.73 7.62
CA ASN A 55 -3.58 3.63 6.59
C ASN A 55 -2.91 5.01 6.62
N CYS A 56 -2.08 5.27 7.63
CA CYS A 56 -1.32 6.50 7.77
C CYS A 56 0.19 6.20 7.90
N MET A 57 0.69 5.25 7.12
CA MET A 57 2.06 4.73 7.28
C MET A 57 3.12 5.81 7.16
N LYS A 58 2.97 6.73 6.21
CA LYS A 58 3.93 7.83 6.01
C LYS A 58 3.83 8.84 7.14
N THR A 59 2.62 9.26 7.50
CA THR A 59 2.40 10.22 8.60
C THR A 59 2.87 9.67 9.95
N CYS A 60 2.63 8.39 10.21
CA CYS A 60 3.07 7.68 11.43
C CYS A 60 4.52 7.18 11.36
N GLY A 61 5.26 7.43 10.28
CA GLY A 61 6.68 7.04 10.16
C GLY A 61 6.92 5.53 10.14
N LYS A 62 5.93 4.74 9.70
CA LYS A 62 5.99 3.27 9.63
C LYS A 62 6.64 2.76 8.33
N CYS A 63 6.98 3.65 7.41
CA CYS A 63 7.68 3.35 6.16
C CYS A 63 8.55 4.56 5.75
N THR A 64 9.51 4.35 4.84
CA THR A 64 10.40 5.38 4.29
C THR A 64 10.36 5.35 2.77
#